data_AF-C6HID7-F1
#
_entry.id   AF-C6HID7-F1
#
_cell.length_a   1.000
_cell.length_b   1.000
_cell.length_c   1.000
_cell.angle_alpha   90.00
_cell.angle_beta   90.00
_cell.angle_gamma   90.00
#
_symmetry.space_group_name_H-M   'P 1'
#
loop_
_entity.id
_entity.type
_entity.pdbx_description
1 polymer ?
#
loop_
_entity_poly.entity_id
_entity_poly.type
_entity_poly.pdbx_seq_one_letter_code
_entity_poly.pdbx_strand_id
1 'polypeptide(L)'
;MLILRDTDISPILQGLTVEDCRRLLHCLWKALATYSKENSYPGSPKLLHQPIRETIVTNLQHTTLFMPASDTNTTTGIKVVTLPGGGGTAQGAINIFSPKGELQGLLNAQQITAFRTALASMLPLLHHRLPERASIVIFGAGKQAEWHIRLSLLLLAGKIVIVTVVSRSRETLETFDNTLLAELRNQFPQITFRTISNGEPNSDLQLRNVLAASDAIFCCTPSTQPLFPDAYLRYGNEIEHKTRFISLIGSYKPHMEEIDSATLLSGTKILVDSKEACLEEAGELINAKVQKNQLVEVGELPFPFDVSDGTEVPLLRGNTIFKCVGMGIMDIAISRELLRVASGKGIGIQIESF
;
A
#
# COMPACT_ATOMS: atom_id res chain seq x y z
N MET A 1 20.67 -1.38 -21.32
CA MET A 1 19.60 -1.36 -20.29
C MET A 1 19.60 -2.65 -19.48
N LEU A 2 18.99 -2.66 -18.30
CA LEU A 2 18.84 -3.86 -17.45
C LEU A 2 17.37 -4.33 -17.42
N ILE A 3 17.13 -5.62 -17.65
CA ILE A 3 15.79 -6.23 -17.53
C ILE A 3 15.71 -7.01 -16.22
N LEU A 4 14.68 -6.73 -15.42
CA LEU A 4 14.38 -7.44 -14.18
C LEU A 4 13.03 -8.18 -14.29
N ARG A 5 13.09 -9.50 -14.30
CA ARG A 5 11.91 -10.38 -14.24
C ARG A 5 11.41 -10.48 -12.81
N ASP A 6 10.21 -11.02 -12.63
CA ASP A 6 9.66 -11.26 -11.29
C ASP A 6 10.56 -12.16 -10.44
N THR A 7 11.16 -13.19 -11.07
CA THR A 7 12.13 -14.10 -10.45
C THR A 7 13.43 -13.42 -10.02
N ASP A 8 13.76 -12.28 -10.62
CA ASP A 8 14.94 -11.47 -10.26
C ASP A 8 14.60 -10.49 -9.11
N ILE A 9 13.37 -9.94 -9.12
CA ILE A 9 12.90 -8.94 -8.15
C ILE A 9 12.53 -9.57 -6.81
N SER A 10 11.81 -10.69 -6.82
CA SER A 10 11.25 -11.30 -5.60
C SER A 10 12.32 -11.61 -4.54
N PRO A 11 13.48 -12.23 -4.87
CA PRO A 11 14.51 -12.49 -3.88
C PRO A 11 15.16 -11.22 -3.32
N ILE A 12 15.30 -10.16 -4.14
CA ILE A 12 15.84 -8.87 -3.68
C ILE A 12 14.93 -8.28 -2.60
N LEU A 13 13.62 -8.27 -2.84
CA LEU A 13 12.66 -7.69 -1.90
C LEU A 13 12.46 -8.55 -0.64
N GLN A 14 12.47 -9.88 -0.78
CA GLN A 14 12.35 -10.81 0.34
C GLN A 14 13.60 -10.81 1.24
N GLY A 15 14.76 -10.50 0.67
CA GLY A 15 16.04 -10.41 1.39
C GLY A 15 16.37 -9.03 1.94
N LEU A 16 15.40 -8.10 2.05
CA LEU A 16 15.66 -6.77 2.59
C LEU A 16 15.92 -6.81 4.10
N THR A 17 16.99 -6.14 4.52
CA THR A 17 17.21 -5.80 5.94
C THR A 17 16.29 -4.66 6.38
N VAL A 18 16.23 -4.39 7.69
CA VAL A 18 15.52 -3.21 8.21
C VAL A 18 16.15 -1.93 7.64
N GLU A 19 17.47 -1.87 7.54
CA GLU A 19 18.22 -0.75 6.96
C GLU A 19 17.89 -0.56 5.47
N ASP A 20 17.86 -1.64 4.69
CA ASP A 20 17.46 -1.58 3.27
C ASP A 20 16.03 -1.07 3.12
N CYS A 21 15.12 -1.57 3.95
CA CYS A 21 13.72 -1.16 3.94
C CYS A 21 13.57 0.31 4.31
N ARG A 22 14.28 0.80 5.35
CA ARG A 22 14.33 2.22 5.74
C ARG A 22 14.82 3.11 4.60
N ARG A 23 15.85 2.68 3.87
CA ARG A 23 16.39 3.40 2.71
C ARG A 23 15.38 3.49 1.57
N LEU A 24 14.70 2.39 1.24
CA LEU A 24 13.64 2.39 0.23
C LEU A 24 12.45 3.25 0.66
N LEU A 25 12.05 3.16 1.94
CA LEU A 25 10.98 3.97 2.52
C LEU A 25 11.33 5.46 2.47
N HIS A 26 12.57 5.83 2.79
CA HIS A 26 13.04 7.21 2.68
C HIS A 26 13.02 7.71 1.22
N CYS A 27 13.43 6.86 0.26
CA CYS A 27 13.36 7.21 -1.16
C CYS A 27 11.92 7.46 -1.61
N LEU A 28 10.98 6.61 -1.20
CA LEU A 28 9.55 6.79 -1.47
C LEU A 28 9.00 8.05 -0.80
N TRP A 29 9.28 8.23 0.49
CA TRP A 29 8.88 9.41 1.26
C TRP A 29 9.38 10.69 0.61
N LYS A 30 10.65 10.77 0.21
CA LYS A 30 11.23 11.95 -0.43
C LYS A 30 10.49 12.34 -1.71
N ALA A 31 10.11 11.35 -2.52
CA ALA A 31 9.34 11.59 -3.73
C ALA A 31 7.93 12.12 -3.39
N LEU A 32 7.25 11.50 -2.42
CA LEU A 32 5.92 11.95 -1.97
C LEU A 32 5.95 13.34 -1.32
N ALA A 33 6.95 13.63 -0.48
CA ALA A 33 7.12 14.91 0.18
C ALA A 33 7.42 16.04 -0.82
N THR A 34 8.22 15.76 -1.85
CA THR A 34 8.47 16.71 -2.94
C THR A 34 7.18 16.98 -3.70
N TYR A 35 6.40 15.94 -4.02
CA TYR A 35 5.11 16.06 -4.72
C TYR A 35 4.12 16.92 -3.93
N SER A 36 3.95 16.63 -2.63
CA SER A 36 3.05 17.38 -1.76
C SER A 36 3.47 18.83 -1.59
N LYS A 37 4.77 19.10 -1.47
CA LYS A 37 5.31 20.45 -1.40
C LYS A 37 5.03 21.24 -2.68
N GLU A 38 5.31 20.66 -3.85
CA GLU A 38 5.12 21.33 -5.14
C GLU A 38 3.65 21.60 -5.47
N ASN A 39 2.74 20.74 -5.02
CA ASN A 39 1.30 20.97 -5.17
C ASN A 39 0.75 22.03 -4.21
N SER A 40 1.42 22.24 -3.07
CA SER A 40 1.02 23.27 -2.09
C SER A 40 1.46 24.68 -2.50
N TYR A 41 2.49 24.82 -3.34
CA TYR A 41 3.05 26.11 -3.78
C TYR A 41 3.10 26.22 -5.31
N PRO A 42 1.97 26.51 -5.98
CA PRO A 42 1.93 26.68 -7.43
C PRO A 42 2.71 27.94 -7.83
N GLY A 43 3.76 27.80 -8.65
CA GLY A 43 4.51 28.93 -9.20
C GLY A 43 6.00 28.69 -9.49
N SER A 44 6.59 27.65 -8.91
CA SER A 44 7.95 27.21 -9.28
C SER A 44 7.91 26.13 -10.37
N PRO A 45 8.95 26.00 -11.21
CA PRO A 45 9.09 24.84 -12.10
C PRO A 45 8.99 23.56 -11.28
N LYS A 46 8.02 22.69 -11.61
CA LYS A 46 7.85 21.42 -10.92
C LYS A 46 9.01 20.49 -11.27
N LEU A 47 9.59 19.86 -10.26
CA LEU A 47 10.56 18.78 -10.48
C LEU A 47 9.81 17.47 -10.72
N LEU A 48 8.68 17.28 -10.02
CA LEU A 48 7.86 16.09 -10.12
C LEU A 48 6.64 16.33 -11.01
N HIS A 49 6.52 15.51 -12.05
CA HIS A 49 5.36 15.44 -12.90
C HIS A 49 4.64 14.12 -12.66
N GLN A 50 3.46 14.21 -12.06
CA GLN A 50 2.53 13.11 -11.87
C GLN A 50 1.22 13.44 -12.58
N PRO A 51 1.10 13.16 -13.89
CA PRO A 51 -0.18 13.26 -14.58
C PRO A 51 -1.17 12.21 -14.06
N ILE A 52 -2.45 12.42 -14.37
CA ILE A 52 -3.50 11.41 -14.17
C ILE A 52 -3.18 10.20 -15.07
N ARG A 53 -3.49 9.00 -14.58
CA ARG A 53 -3.30 7.78 -15.37
C ARG A 53 -4.27 7.73 -16.56
N GLU A 54 -3.80 7.26 -17.69
CA GLU A 54 -4.66 7.03 -18.86
C GLU A 54 -5.18 5.59 -18.88
N THR A 55 -6.37 5.39 -19.42
CA THR A 55 -7.05 4.09 -19.42
C THR A 55 -7.50 3.69 -20.82
N ILE A 56 -7.20 2.46 -21.21
CA ILE A 56 -7.76 1.80 -22.40
C ILE A 56 -8.56 0.57 -21.95
N VAL A 57 -9.83 0.50 -22.35
CA VAL A 57 -10.67 -0.68 -22.15
C VAL A 57 -10.89 -1.36 -23.50
N THR A 58 -10.51 -2.64 -23.61
CA THR A 58 -10.70 -3.41 -24.84
C THR A 58 -12.11 -3.98 -24.93
N ASN A 59 -12.51 -4.46 -26.11
CA ASN A 59 -13.78 -5.18 -26.30
C ASN A 59 -13.89 -6.46 -25.43
N LEU A 60 -12.76 -7.07 -25.07
CA LEU A 60 -12.66 -8.19 -24.13
C LEU A 60 -12.73 -7.76 -22.65
N GLN A 61 -13.07 -6.49 -22.39
CA GLN A 61 -13.14 -5.88 -21.05
C GLN A 61 -11.80 -5.86 -20.31
N HIS A 62 -10.67 -6.05 -20.99
CA HIS A 62 -9.35 -5.82 -20.38
C HIS A 62 -9.15 -4.32 -20.17
N THR A 63 -8.79 -3.92 -18.95
CA THR A 63 -8.50 -2.53 -18.62
C THR A 63 -6.99 -2.35 -18.50
N THR A 64 -6.38 -1.63 -19.43
CA THR A 64 -4.96 -1.26 -19.37
C THR A 64 -4.81 0.16 -18.84
N LEU A 65 -4.01 0.33 -17.79
CA LEU A 65 -3.67 1.59 -17.18
C LEU A 65 -2.25 1.99 -17.57
N PHE A 66 -2.09 3.23 -17.99
CA PHE A 66 -0.82 3.87 -18.33
C PHE A 66 -0.55 4.93 -17.26
N MET A 67 0.49 4.72 -16.46
CA MET A 67 0.83 5.57 -15.32
C MET A 67 2.20 6.21 -15.54
N PRO A 68 2.31 7.25 -16.40
CA PRO A 68 3.55 7.97 -16.57
C PRO A 68 3.85 8.84 -15.34
N ALA A 69 5.14 9.01 -15.05
CA ALA A 69 5.62 9.94 -14.05
C ALA A 69 7.05 10.37 -14.38
N SER A 70 7.45 11.54 -13.90
CA SER A 70 8.81 12.04 -14.07
C SER A 70 9.28 12.76 -12.81
N ASP A 71 10.47 12.42 -12.37
CA ASP A 71 11.34 13.29 -11.59
C ASP A 71 12.42 13.81 -12.52
N THR A 72 12.31 15.08 -12.92
CA THR A 72 13.14 15.69 -13.97
C THR A 72 14.64 15.66 -13.65
N ASN A 73 15.02 15.50 -12.38
CA ASN A 73 16.42 15.39 -11.98
C ASN A 73 16.96 13.96 -12.03
N THR A 74 16.09 12.94 -11.92
CA THR A 74 16.55 11.59 -11.64
C THR A 74 16.05 10.54 -12.62
N THR A 75 14.77 10.54 -12.97
CA THR A 75 14.21 9.52 -13.85
C THR A 75 12.83 9.89 -14.38
N THR A 76 12.57 9.52 -15.62
CA THR A 76 11.23 9.47 -16.20
C THR A 76 10.84 8.02 -16.37
N GLY A 77 9.58 7.67 -16.15
CA GLY A 77 9.14 6.30 -16.33
C GLY A 77 7.65 6.18 -16.58
N ILE A 78 7.25 4.97 -16.94
CA ILE A 78 5.85 4.63 -17.14
C ILE A 78 5.62 3.21 -16.66
N LYS A 79 4.60 3.04 -15.83
CA LYS A 79 4.04 1.71 -15.57
C LYS A 79 2.88 1.48 -16.53
N VAL A 80 2.90 0.34 -17.20
CA VAL A 80 1.77 -0.18 -17.97
C VAL A 80 1.28 -1.44 -17.28
N VAL A 81 0.01 -1.46 -16.87
CA VAL A 81 -0.58 -2.60 -16.19
C VAL A 81 -1.96 -2.92 -16.75
N THR A 82 -2.21 -4.18 -17.07
CA THR A 82 -3.48 -4.66 -17.60
C THR A 82 -4.19 -5.52 -16.55
N LEU A 83 -5.42 -5.12 -16.23
CA LEU A 83 -6.37 -5.87 -15.44
C LEU A 83 -7.23 -6.72 -16.39
N PRO A 84 -7.25 -8.05 -16.25
CA PRO A 84 -8.09 -8.89 -17.09
C PRO A 84 -9.59 -8.68 -16.83
N GLY A 85 -10.43 -8.63 -17.87
CA GLY A 85 -11.87 -8.38 -17.72
C GLY A 85 -12.64 -9.48 -16.99
N GLY A 86 -12.20 -10.73 -17.10
CA GLY A 86 -12.78 -11.89 -16.40
C GLY A 86 -12.26 -12.08 -14.97
N GLY A 87 -11.54 -11.10 -14.42
CA GLY A 87 -10.76 -11.28 -13.20
C GLY A 87 -9.46 -12.03 -13.44
N GLY A 88 -8.63 -12.09 -12.41
CA GLY A 88 -7.29 -12.69 -12.47
C GLY A 88 -6.19 -11.69 -12.13
N THR A 89 -4.95 -12.15 -12.29
CA THR A 89 -3.76 -11.42 -11.89
C THR A 89 -3.42 -10.32 -12.87
N ALA A 90 -3.26 -9.09 -12.37
CA ALA A 90 -2.76 -7.97 -13.16
C ALA A 90 -1.36 -8.26 -13.70
N GLN A 91 -1.15 -7.99 -14.99
CA GLN A 91 0.14 -8.15 -15.66
C GLN A 91 0.66 -6.79 -16.11
N GLY A 92 1.95 -6.54 -15.99
CA GLY A 92 2.49 -5.24 -16.36
C GLY A 92 4.00 -5.13 -16.26
N ALA A 93 4.49 -4.00 -16.75
CA ALA A 93 5.90 -3.65 -16.70
C ALA A 93 6.10 -2.17 -16.37
N ILE A 94 7.28 -1.84 -15.87
CA ILE A 94 7.73 -0.48 -15.57
C ILE A 94 8.97 -0.21 -16.41
N ASN A 95 8.90 0.85 -17.22
CA ASN A 95 10.05 1.38 -17.94
C ASN A 95 10.66 2.53 -17.16
N ILE A 96 11.98 2.53 -17.05
CA ILE A 96 12.76 3.56 -16.37
C ILE A 96 13.74 4.16 -17.36
N PHE A 97 13.63 5.46 -17.58
CA PHE A 97 14.46 6.25 -18.47
C PHE A 97 15.34 7.21 -17.67
N SER A 98 16.52 7.51 -18.20
CA SER A 98 17.35 8.62 -17.72
C SER A 98 16.65 9.95 -18.03
N PRO A 99 17.01 11.06 -17.35
CA PRO A 99 16.50 12.39 -17.69
C PRO A 99 16.78 12.81 -19.15
N LYS A 100 17.74 12.16 -19.83
CA LYS A 100 18.07 12.39 -21.24
C LYS A 100 17.25 11.53 -22.20
N GLY A 101 16.40 10.63 -21.69
CA GLY A 101 15.53 9.77 -22.49
C GLY A 101 16.09 8.38 -22.82
N GLU A 102 17.27 8.01 -22.32
CA GLU A 102 17.84 6.68 -22.53
C GLU A 102 17.09 5.65 -21.67
N LEU A 103 16.67 4.52 -22.23
CA LEU A 103 16.03 3.46 -21.46
C LEU A 103 17.08 2.77 -20.57
N GLN A 104 16.93 2.90 -19.25
CA GLN A 104 17.86 2.35 -18.27
C GLN A 104 17.43 0.95 -17.82
N GLY A 105 16.12 0.70 -17.71
CA GLY A 105 15.64 -0.64 -17.40
C GLY A 105 14.16 -0.88 -17.63
N LEU A 106 13.83 -2.18 -17.69
CA LEU A 106 12.50 -2.75 -17.86
C LEU A 106 12.26 -3.73 -16.71
N LEU A 107 11.27 -3.48 -15.88
CA LEU A 107 10.99 -4.29 -14.68
C LEU A 107 9.59 -4.89 -14.75
N ASN A 108 9.42 -6.13 -14.29
CA ASN A 108 8.08 -6.67 -14.03
C ASN A 108 7.38 -5.84 -12.94
N ALA A 109 6.14 -5.45 -13.19
CA ALA A 109 5.41 -4.54 -12.30
C ALA A 109 4.73 -5.21 -11.10
N GLN A 110 4.54 -6.53 -11.11
CA GLN A 110 3.64 -7.22 -10.17
C GLN A 110 4.13 -7.09 -8.73
N GLN A 111 5.34 -7.58 -8.43
CA GLN A 111 5.91 -7.50 -7.10
C GLN A 111 6.19 -6.05 -6.68
N ILE A 112 6.68 -5.23 -7.61
CA ILE A 112 7.00 -3.82 -7.34
C ILE A 112 5.74 -3.05 -6.92
N THR A 113 4.62 -3.23 -7.65
CA THR A 113 3.36 -2.54 -7.34
C THR A 113 2.86 -2.90 -5.96
N ALA A 114 2.89 -4.18 -5.58
CA ALA A 114 2.45 -4.60 -4.26
C ALA A 114 3.40 -4.10 -3.16
N PHE A 115 4.70 -4.24 -3.36
CA PHE A 115 5.73 -3.76 -2.42
C PHE A 115 5.65 -2.26 -2.18
N ARG A 116 5.68 -1.43 -3.24
CA ARG A 116 5.66 0.03 -3.11
C ARG A 116 4.37 0.55 -2.47
N THR A 117 3.26 -0.16 -2.68
CA THR A 117 1.97 0.20 -2.08
C THR A 117 1.99 -0.08 -0.59
N ALA A 118 2.42 -1.28 -0.20
CA ALA A 118 2.61 -1.63 1.20
C ALA A 118 3.61 -0.68 1.89
N LEU A 119 4.71 -0.33 1.22
CA LEU A 119 5.72 0.59 1.72
C LEU A 119 5.14 2.00 1.96
N ALA A 120 4.22 2.45 1.10
CA ALA A 120 3.51 3.71 1.31
C ALA A 120 2.61 3.67 2.55
N SER A 121 1.91 2.54 2.79
CA SER A 121 1.12 2.33 4.00
C SER A 121 1.96 2.33 5.28
N MET A 122 3.25 1.99 5.19
CA MET A 122 4.15 2.02 6.35
C MET A 122 4.46 3.45 6.81
N LEU A 123 4.43 4.45 5.92
CA LEU A 123 4.70 5.85 6.29
C LEU A 123 3.75 6.34 7.39
N PRO A 124 2.43 6.33 7.21
CA PRO A 124 1.51 6.74 8.26
C PRO A 124 1.39 5.71 9.40
N LEU A 125 1.57 4.41 9.13
CA LEU A 125 1.57 3.39 10.17
C LEU A 125 2.66 3.62 11.21
N LEU A 126 3.88 4.00 10.78
CA LEU A 126 5.00 4.28 11.68
C LEU A 126 4.81 5.56 12.51
N HIS A 127 3.94 6.47 12.06
CA HIS A 127 3.49 7.62 12.86
C HIS A 127 2.36 7.26 13.83
N HIS A 128 1.68 6.12 13.61
CA HIS A 128 0.62 5.66 14.49
C HIS A 128 1.20 4.89 15.68
N ARG A 129 0.82 5.29 16.90
CA ARG A 129 1.33 4.68 18.13
C ARG A 129 0.66 3.33 18.39
N LEU A 130 1.27 2.27 17.89
CA LEU A 130 0.88 0.90 18.22
C LEU A 130 1.34 0.50 19.64
N PRO A 131 0.56 -0.32 20.35
CA PRO A 131 0.99 -0.91 21.62
C PRO A 131 2.10 -1.95 21.41
N GLU A 132 2.78 -2.31 22.51
CA GLU A 132 3.87 -3.31 22.51
C GLU A 132 3.42 -4.73 22.12
N ARG A 133 2.12 -5.01 22.18
CA ARG A 133 1.54 -6.30 21.79
C ARG A 133 0.38 -6.09 20.82
N ALA A 134 0.73 -5.58 19.64
CA ALA A 134 -0.21 -5.24 18.59
C ALA A 134 -0.75 -6.47 17.85
N SER A 135 -2.04 -6.41 17.52
CA SER A 135 -2.74 -7.34 16.63
C SER A 135 -3.10 -6.63 15.33
N ILE A 136 -2.71 -7.21 14.19
CA ILE A 136 -3.04 -6.67 12.87
C ILE A 136 -4.01 -7.58 12.11
N VAL A 137 -4.90 -6.96 11.33
CA VAL A 137 -5.89 -7.64 10.48
C VAL A 137 -5.66 -7.25 9.03
N ILE A 138 -5.67 -8.24 8.14
CA ILE A 138 -5.47 -8.02 6.70
C ILE A 138 -6.65 -8.62 5.97
N PHE A 139 -7.40 -7.79 5.24
CA PHE A 139 -8.41 -8.27 4.30
C PHE A 139 -7.79 -8.48 2.94
N GLY A 140 -8.01 -9.68 2.38
CA GLY A 140 -7.43 -10.14 1.13
C GLY A 140 -6.31 -11.16 1.36
N ALA A 141 -6.16 -12.07 0.41
CA ALA A 141 -5.18 -13.16 0.43
C ALA A 141 -4.39 -13.19 -0.88
N GLY A 142 -3.80 -12.05 -1.24
CA GLY A 142 -3.03 -11.86 -2.48
C GLY A 142 -1.75 -11.06 -2.25
N LYS A 143 -1.11 -10.59 -3.33
CA LYS A 143 0.20 -9.91 -3.25
C LYS A 143 0.22 -8.64 -2.40
N GLN A 144 -0.86 -7.86 -2.40
CA GLN A 144 -0.97 -6.70 -1.50
C GLN A 144 -0.95 -7.14 -0.04
N ALA A 145 -1.76 -8.14 0.33
CA ALA A 145 -1.77 -8.70 1.68
C ALA A 145 -0.40 -9.25 2.09
N GLU A 146 0.28 -9.99 1.20
CA GLU A 146 1.63 -10.51 1.44
C GLU A 146 2.60 -9.40 1.86
N TRP A 147 2.70 -8.33 1.06
CA TRP A 147 3.66 -7.27 1.33
C TRP A 147 3.31 -6.41 2.54
N HIS A 148 2.02 -6.19 2.81
CA HIS A 148 1.61 -5.50 4.04
C HIS A 148 1.99 -6.31 5.28
N ILE A 149 1.84 -7.65 5.26
CA ILE A 149 2.29 -8.52 6.36
C ILE A 149 3.82 -8.46 6.48
N ARG A 150 4.57 -8.73 5.40
CA ARG A 150 6.03 -8.77 5.43
C ARG A 150 6.64 -7.46 5.93
N LEU A 151 6.18 -6.31 5.43
CA LEU A 151 6.70 -5.01 5.87
C LEU A 151 6.30 -4.63 7.29
N SER A 152 5.08 -4.99 7.72
CA SER A 152 4.67 -4.79 9.11
C SER A 152 5.56 -5.58 10.06
N LEU A 153 5.81 -6.87 9.75
CA LEU A 153 6.69 -7.72 10.57
C LEU A 153 8.14 -7.22 10.59
N LEU A 154 8.65 -6.70 9.46
CA LEU A 154 10.02 -6.20 9.34
C LEU A 154 10.22 -4.86 10.07
N LEU A 155 9.34 -3.88 9.87
CA LEU A 155 9.51 -2.51 10.38
C LEU A 155 8.98 -2.33 11.80
N LEU A 156 8.05 -3.17 12.25
CA LEU A 156 7.48 -3.16 13.61
C LEU A 156 7.92 -4.40 14.40
N ALA A 157 9.13 -4.88 14.12
CA ALA A 157 9.69 -6.06 14.76
C ALA A 157 9.60 -5.95 16.30
N GLY A 158 9.07 -7.00 16.93
CA GLY A 158 8.88 -7.07 18.38
C GLY A 158 7.54 -6.53 18.89
N LYS A 159 6.80 -5.72 18.13
CA LYS A 159 5.49 -5.19 18.55
C LYS A 159 4.31 -6.07 18.13
N ILE A 160 4.40 -6.72 16.97
CA ILE A 160 3.29 -7.53 16.42
C ILE A 160 3.31 -8.94 17.01
N VAL A 161 2.20 -9.35 17.61
CA VAL A 161 2.03 -10.69 18.21
C VAL A 161 0.95 -11.53 17.53
N ILE A 162 0.01 -10.90 16.82
CA ILE A 162 -1.08 -11.59 16.11
C ILE A 162 -1.24 -10.98 14.71
N VAL A 163 -1.34 -11.85 13.72
CA VAL A 163 -1.69 -11.50 12.33
C VAL A 163 -2.92 -12.30 11.95
N THR A 164 -4.02 -11.64 11.59
CA THR A 164 -5.23 -12.32 11.10
C THR A 164 -5.50 -11.96 9.64
N VAL A 165 -5.62 -12.97 8.78
CA VAL A 165 -5.94 -12.79 7.36
C VAL A 165 -7.39 -13.17 7.11
N VAL A 166 -8.14 -12.27 6.48
CA VAL A 166 -9.56 -12.43 6.18
C VAL A 166 -9.75 -12.48 4.67
N SER A 167 -10.46 -13.48 4.17
CA SER A 167 -10.80 -13.59 2.74
C SER A 167 -12.21 -14.11 2.56
N ARG A 168 -12.85 -13.75 1.44
CA ARG A 168 -14.15 -14.32 1.04
C ARG A 168 -14.01 -15.70 0.40
N SER A 169 -12.89 -15.93 -0.28
CA SER A 169 -12.62 -17.20 -0.95
C SER A 169 -11.83 -18.10 -0.02
N ARG A 170 -12.46 -19.21 0.40
CA ARG A 170 -11.85 -20.25 1.21
C ARG A 170 -10.64 -20.87 0.51
N GLU A 171 -10.77 -21.21 -0.77
CA GLU A 171 -9.68 -21.80 -1.56
C GLU A 171 -8.46 -20.87 -1.65
N THR A 172 -8.70 -19.56 -1.89
CA THR A 172 -7.62 -18.57 -1.93
C THR A 172 -6.96 -18.43 -0.57
N LEU A 173 -7.75 -18.48 0.52
CA LEU A 173 -7.23 -18.40 1.89
C LEU A 173 -6.42 -19.64 2.27
N GLU A 174 -6.89 -20.84 1.92
CA GLU A 174 -6.17 -22.10 2.13
C GLU A 174 -4.85 -22.11 1.36
N THR A 175 -4.85 -21.65 0.11
CA THR A 175 -3.61 -21.51 -0.68
C THR A 175 -2.64 -20.54 -0.03
N PHE A 176 -3.13 -19.37 0.41
CA PHE A 176 -2.32 -18.36 1.07
C PHE A 176 -1.78 -18.84 2.43
N ASP A 177 -2.58 -19.62 3.16
CA ASP A 177 -2.19 -20.21 4.45
C ASP A 177 -1.10 -21.28 4.29
N ASN A 178 -1.29 -22.20 3.35
CA ASN A 178 -0.37 -23.30 3.06
C ASN A 178 0.94 -22.85 2.40
N THR A 179 0.99 -21.62 1.87
CA THR A 179 2.19 -21.05 1.23
C THR A 179 2.82 -19.97 2.10
N LEU A 180 2.31 -18.75 2.04
CA LEU A 180 2.90 -17.60 2.71
C LEU A 180 2.83 -17.74 4.24
N LEU A 181 1.66 -18.05 4.80
CA LEU A 181 1.56 -18.09 6.27
C LEU A 181 2.35 -19.26 6.86
N ALA A 182 2.45 -20.39 6.15
CA ALA A 182 3.35 -21.48 6.51
C ALA A 182 4.82 -21.04 6.54
N GLU A 183 5.29 -20.32 5.52
CA GLU A 183 6.63 -19.72 5.49
C GLU A 183 6.85 -18.76 6.67
N LEU A 184 5.90 -17.84 6.90
CA LEU A 184 6.02 -16.82 7.95
C LEU A 184 5.90 -17.41 9.36
N ARG A 185 5.11 -18.47 9.57
CA ARG A 185 5.07 -19.21 10.84
C ARG A 185 6.43 -19.82 11.18
N ASN A 186 7.14 -20.34 10.18
CA ASN A 186 8.49 -20.88 10.38
C ASN A 186 9.51 -19.78 10.68
N GLN A 187 9.38 -18.61 10.03
CA GLN A 187 10.28 -17.48 10.24
C GLN A 187 10.01 -16.73 11.57
N PHE A 188 8.75 -16.68 12.01
CA PHE A 188 8.29 -15.94 13.19
C PHE A 188 7.43 -16.82 14.12
N PRO A 189 8.01 -17.86 14.77
CA PRO A 189 7.26 -18.82 15.58
C PRO A 189 6.59 -18.21 16.82
N GLN A 190 7.02 -17.02 17.25
CA GLN A 190 6.43 -16.27 18.35
C GLN A 190 5.12 -15.54 17.97
N ILE A 191 4.81 -15.42 16.68
CA ILE A 191 3.64 -14.71 16.18
C ILE A 191 2.51 -15.68 15.89
N THR A 192 1.31 -15.36 16.36
CA THR A 192 0.11 -16.15 16.06
C THR A 192 -0.49 -15.71 14.73
N PHE A 193 -0.50 -16.61 13.74
CA PHE A 193 -1.16 -16.39 12.44
C PHE A 193 -2.52 -17.08 12.40
N ARG A 194 -3.57 -16.31 12.15
CA ARG A 194 -4.97 -16.76 12.06
C ARG A 194 -5.56 -16.47 10.68
N THR A 195 -6.55 -17.26 10.30
CA THR A 195 -7.33 -17.08 9.08
C THR A 195 -8.82 -17.04 9.42
N ILE A 196 -9.59 -16.22 8.70
CA ILE A 196 -11.05 -16.18 8.79
C ILE A 196 -11.59 -16.16 7.36
N SER A 197 -12.45 -17.13 7.03
CA SER A 197 -13.17 -17.13 5.76
C SER A 197 -14.60 -16.61 5.97
N ASN A 198 -15.01 -15.58 5.21
CA ASN A 198 -16.41 -15.18 5.19
C ASN A 198 -17.22 -16.34 4.59
N GLY A 199 -18.11 -16.94 5.39
CA GLY A 199 -18.89 -18.12 5.00
C GLY A 199 -18.81 -19.29 5.98
N GLU A 200 -17.90 -19.26 6.95
CA GLU A 200 -17.86 -20.27 8.02
C GLU A 200 -18.91 -19.96 9.12
N PRO A 201 -19.43 -20.99 9.82
CA PRO A 201 -20.29 -20.78 10.98
C PRO A 201 -19.61 -19.88 12.02
N ASN A 202 -20.33 -18.88 12.54
CA ASN A 202 -19.82 -17.88 13.49
C ASN A 202 -18.70 -16.96 12.95
N SER A 203 -18.41 -16.96 11.65
CA SER A 203 -17.40 -16.07 11.04
C SER A 203 -17.67 -14.59 11.38
N ASP A 204 -18.94 -14.19 11.45
CA ASP A 204 -19.34 -12.83 11.81
C ASP A 204 -18.93 -12.43 13.24
N LEU A 205 -19.22 -13.28 14.22
CA LEU A 205 -18.83 -13.05 15.62
C LEU A 205 -17.31 -13.06 15.79
N GLN A 206 -16.62 -13.98 15.10
CA GLN A 206 -15.17 -14.03 15.10
C GLN A 206 -14.55 -12.76 14.49
N LEU A 207 -15.07 -12.32 13.35
CA LEU A 207 -14.64 -11.10 12.67
C LEU A 207 -14.83 -9.88 13.57
N ARG A 208 -16.01 -9.74 14.20
CA ARG A 208 -16.28 -8.67 15.17
C ARG A 208 -15.28 -8.67 16.32
N ASN A 209 -15.02 -9.82 16.94
CA ASN A 209 -14.10 -9.91 18.06
C ASN A 209 -12.66 -9.55 17.66
N VAL A 210 -12.22 -10.01 16.48
CA VAL A 210 -10.89 -9.71 15.95
C VAL A 210 -10.74 -8.23 15.59
N LEU A 211 -11.73 -7.63 14.93
CA LEU A 211 -11.72 -6.22 14.57
C LEU A 211 -11.77 -5.31 15.80
N ALA A 212 -12.63 -5.62 16.77
CA ALA A 212 -12.70 -4.88 18.02
C ALA A 212 -11.36 -4.91 18.79
N ALA A 213 -10.64 -6.03 18.77
CA ALA A 213 -9.33 -6.17 19.40
C ALA A 213 -8.15 -5.64 18.56
N SER A 214 -8.31 -5.42 17.26
CA SER A 214 -7.21 -5.03 16.36
C SER A 214 -6.62 -3.65 16.66
N ASP A 215 -5.34 -3.46 16.32
CA ASP A 215 -4.58 -2.21 16.42
C ASP A 215 -4.29 -1.60 15.04
N ALA A 216 -4.13 -2.45 14.02
CA ALA A 216 -4.05 -2.03 12.62
C ALA A 216 -4.88 -2.93 11.71
N ILE A 217 -5.50 -2.34 10.69
CA ILE A 217 -6.32 -3.01 9.69
C ILE A 217 -5.83 -2.60 8.30
N PHE A 218 -5.51 -3.59 7.46
CA PHE A 218 -5.12 -3.38 6.07
C PHE A 218 -6.20 -3.96 5.15
N CYS A 219 -6.95 -3.10 4.48
CA CYS A 219 -7.93 -3.49 3.48
C CYS A 219 -7.23 -3.56 2.11
N CYS A 220 -7.07 -4.78 1.57
CA CYS A 220 -6.35 -5.06 0.33
C CYS A 220 -7.24 -5.81 -0.68
N THR A 221 -8.54 -5.53 -0.70
CA THR A 221 -9.53 -6.24 -1.52
C THR A 221 -10.23 -5.30 -2.49
N PRO A 222 -10.44 -5.70 -3.77
CA PRO A 222 -11.23 -4.92 -4.71
C PRO A 222 -12.73 -5.03 -4.37
N SER A 223 -13.13 -4.47 -3.24
CA SER A 223 -14.50 -4.52 -2.73
C SER A 223 -15.35 -3.39 -3.32
N THR A 224 -16.63 -3.67 -3.50
CA THR A 224 -17.67 -2.70 -3.92
C THR A 224 -18.69 -2.47 -2.82
N GLN A 225 -18.41 -2.97 -1.61
CA GLN A 225 -19.23 -2.85 -0.41
C GLN A 225 -18.32 -2.86 0.82
N PRO A 226 -18.71 -2.25 1.95
CA PRO A 226 -17.92 -2.25 3.16
C PRO A 226 -17.59 -3.67 3.63
N LEU A 227 -16.34 -3.90 4.02
CA LEU A 227 -15.87 -5.20 4.49
C LEU A 227 -16.41 -5.59 5.86
N PHE A 228 -16.77 -4.58 6.65
CA PHE A 228 -17.38 -4.68 7.98
C PHE A 228 -18.08 -3.36 8.31
N PRO A 229 -19.10 -3.36 9.19
CA PRO A 229 -19.71 -2.13 9.69
C PRO A 229 -18.88 -1.50 10.82
N ASP A 230 -18.93 -0.18 10.99
CA ASP A 230 -18.30 0.59 12.09
C ASP A 230 -18.53 -0.03 13.47
N ALA A 231 -19.73 -0.60 13.69
CA ALA A 231 -20.09 -1.27 14.94
C ALA A 231 -19.13 -2.41 15.33
N TYR A 232 -18.39 -3.00 14.39
CA TYR A 232 -17.44 -4.08 14.67
C TYR A 232 -16.13 -3.57 15.27
N LEU A 233 -15.86 -2.26 15.16
CA LEU A 233 -14.71 -1.62 15.79
C LEU A 233 -14.97 -1.27 17.27
N ARG A 234 -16.18 -1.49 17.78
CA ARG A 234 -16.55 -1.17 19.16
C ARG A 234 -16.35 -2.37 20.08
N TYR A 235 -15.66 -2.15 21.19
CA TYR A 235 -15.49 -3.14 22.26
C TYR A 235 -16.41 -2.78 23.43
N GLY A 236 -17.44 -3.59 23.69
CA GLY A 236 -18.35 -3.39 24.82
C GLY A 236 -19.07 -2.03 24.85
N ASN A 237 -19.38 -1.56 26.07
CA ASN A 237 -20.00 -0.26 26.38
C ASN A 237 -18.96 0.81 26.81
N GLU A 238 -17.68 0.61 26.48
CA GLU A 238 -16.62 1.55 26.89
C GLU A 238 -16.78 2.90 26.19
N ILE A 239 -16.60 3.98 26.96
CA ILE A 239 -16.78 5.37 26.52
C ILE A 239 -15.58 5.86 25.69
N GLU A 240 -14.40 5.24 25.85
CA GLU A 240 -13.20 5.56 25.08
C GLU A 240 -13.05 4.62 23.87
N HIS A 241 -13.08 5.19 22.68
CA HIS A 241 -12.84 4.46 21.45
C HIS A 241 -11.34 4.13 21.31
N LYS A 242 -11.00 2.84 21.27
CA LYS A 242 -9.67 2.39 20.84
C LYS A 242 -9.35 2.95 19.45
N THR A 243 -8.25 3.69 19.33
CA THR A 243 -7.73 4.21 18.07
C THR A 243 -7.01 3.11 17.31
N ARG A 244 -7.20 3.06 15.99
CA ARG A 244 -6.54 2.08 15.10
C ARG A 244 -5.93 2.77 13.90
N PHE A 245 -4.92 2.14 13.32
CA PHE A 245 -4.51 2.43 11.95
C PHE A 245 -5.37 1.63 10.97
N ILE A 246 -5.91 2.27 9.92
CA ILE A 246 -6.70 1.59 8.89
C ILE A 246 -6.22 2.06 7.52
N SER A 247 -5.68 1.17 6.70
CA SER A 247 -5.31 1.48 5.32
C SER A 247 -6.27 0.86 4.31
N LEU A 248 -6.61 1.63 3.28
CA LEU A 248 -7.62 1.29 2.27
C LEU A 248 -6.95 1.28 0.89
N ILE A 249 -6.62 0.09 0.41
CA ILE A 249 -5.73 -0.15 -0.72
C ILE A 249 -6.47 -0.79 -1.89
N GLY A 250 -7.43 -1.66 -1.60
CA GLY A 250 -8.10 -2.46 -2.60
C GLY A 250 -9.16 -1.70 -3.41
N SER A 251 -9.75 -0.64 -2.87
CA SER A 251 -10.66 0.25 -3.60
C SER A 251 -9.92 1.36 -4.35
N TYR A 252 -9.96 1.36 -5.69
CA TYR A 252 -9.27 2.35 -6.54
C TYR A 252 -10.11 2.81 -7.73
N LYS A 253 -11.42 2.54 -7.71
CA LYS A 253 -12.38 3.00 -8.71
C LYS A 253 -13.56 3.69 -8.02
N PRO A 254 -14.27 4.63 -8.69
CA PRO A 254 -15.37 5.37 -8.07
C PRO A 254 -16.53 4.53 -7.51
N HIS A 255 -16.73 3.31 -8.02
CA HIS A 255 -17.76 2.38 -7.54
C HIS A 255 -17.25 1.36 -6.49
N MET A 256 -15.97 1.45 -6.11
CA MET A 256 -15.36 0.57 -5.10
C MET A 256 -15.35 1.24 -3.73
N GLU A 257 -15.58 0.45 -2.70
CA GLU A 257 -15.52 0.89 -1.30
C GLU A 257 -15.14 -0.30 -0.42
N GLU A 258 -14.19 -0.08 0.50
CA GLU A 258 -13.74 -1.10 1.46
C GLU A 258 -14.31 -0.92 2.86
N ILE A 259 -14.73 0.29 3.22
CA ILE A 259 -15.32 0.62 4.53
C ILE A 259 -16.49 1.58 4.38
N ASP A 260 -17.37 1.62 5.38
CA ASP A 260 -18.48 2.57 5.43
C ASP A 260 -18.01 3.99 5.80
N SER A 261 -18.87 4.99 5.55
CA SER A 261 -18.57 6.39 5.83
C SER A 261 -18.37 6.68 7.32
N ALA A 262 -19.00 5.94 8.23
CA ALA A 262 -18.83 6.15 9.67
C ALA A 262 -17.41 5.75 10.10
N THR A 263 -16.92 4.62 9.61
CA THR A 263 -15.54 4.18 9.80
C THR A 263 -14.57 5.16 9.15
N LEU A 264 -14.84 5.60 7.91
CA LEU A 264 -13.98 6.52 7.17
C LEU A 264 -13.81 7.87 7.87
N LEU A 265 -14.87 8.37 8.50
CA LEU A 265 -14.93 9.68 9.17
C LEU A 265 -14.67 9.60 10.67
N SER A 266 -14.21 8.45 11.18
CA SER A 266 -13.94 8.22 12.61
C SER A 266 -12.63 8.86 13.11
N GLY A 267 -11.86 9.50 12.23
CA GLY A 267 -10.64 10.24 12.52
C GLY A 267 -10.75 11.73 12.20
N THR A 268 -9.75 12.51 12.62
CA THR A 268 -9.75 13.98 12.40
C THR A 268 -9.44 14.38 10.95
N LYS A 269 -8.53 13.64 10.31
CA LYS A 269 -8.12 13.80 8.91
C LYS A 269 -7.98 12.42 8.28
N ILE A 270 -8.12 12.37 6.96
CA ILE A 270 -7.84 11.18 6.16
C ILE A 270 -6.52 11.40 5.44
N LEU A 271 -5.58 10.50 5.67
CA LEU A 271 -4.29 10.51 4.99
C LEU A 271 -4.46 9.92 3.58
N VAL A 272 -3.83 10.54 2.59
CA VAL A 272 -3.91 10.12 1.19
C VAL A 272 -2.54 10.10 0.53
N ASP A 273 -2.35 9.33 -0.53
CA ASP A 273 -1.16 9.44 -1.39
C ASP A 273 -1.20 10.71 -2.27
N SER A 274 -2.36 11.03 -2.84
CA SER A 274 -2.65 12.30 -3.53
C SER A 274 -4.08 12.75 -3.23
N LYS A 275 -4.24 14.01 -2.83
CA LYS A 275 -5.58 14.61 -2.60
C LYS A 275 -6.43 14.56 -3.85
N GLU A 276 -5.85 14.92 -4.99
CA GLU A 276 -6.56 15.04 -6.26
C GLU A 276 -6.97 13.65 -6.78
N ALA A 277 -6.04 12.70 -6.86
CA ALA A 277 -6.34 11.36 -7.37
C ALA A 277 -7.33 10.62 -6.47
N CYS A 278 -7.20 10.73 -5.13
CA CYS A 278 -8.10 10.05 -4.21
C CYS A 278 -9.53 10.60 -4.28
N LEU A 279 -9.72 11.92 -4.45
CA LEU A 279 -11.07 12.50 -4.59
C LEU A 279 -11.74 12.13 -5.93
N GLU A 280 -10.96 11.80 -6.96
CA GLU A 280 -11.46 11.38 -8.27
C GLU A 280 -11.70 9.87 -8.35
N GLU A 281 -10.85 9.06 -7.73
CA GLU A 281 -10.81 7.61 -7.93
C GLU A 281 -11.38 6.80 -6.76
N ALA A 282 -11.37 7.30 -5.52
CA ALA A 282 -11.77 6.50 -4.35
C ALA A 282 -13.27 6.62 -4.04
N GLY A 283 -14.05 5.58 -4.36
CA GLY A 283 -15.50 5.58 -4.17
C GLY A 283 -15.95 5.87 -2.73
N GLU A 284 -15.28 5.33 -1.72
CA GLU A 284 -15.59 5.62 -0.31
C GLU A 284 -15.44 7.12 0.07
N LEU A 285 -14.46 7.85 -0.52
CA LEU A 285 -14.32 9.29 -0.31
C LEU A 285 -15.40 10.08 -1.06
N ILE A 286 -15.70 9.66 -2.30
CA ILE A 286 -16.73 10.28 -3.16
C ILE A 286 -18.11 10.14 -2.51
N ASN A 287 -18.46 8.91 -2.08
CA ASN A 287 -19.73 8.59 -1.44
C ASN A 287 -19.91 9.36 -0.13
N ALA A 288 -18.85 9.48 0.67
CA ALA A 288 -18.84 10.26 1.91
C ALA A 288 -18.73 11.78 1.69
N LYS A 289 -18.63 12.24 0.43
CA LYS A 289 -18.49 13.66 0.04
C LYS A 289 -17.32 14.38 0.73
N VAL A 290 -16.22 13.65 0.92
CA VAL A 290 -15.01 14.18 1.56
C VAL A 290 -14.47 15.37 0.77
N GLN A 291 -14.09 16.42 1.49
CA GLN A 291 -13.54 17.66 0.92
C GLN A 291 -12.01 17.68 1.00
N LYS A 292 -11.35 18.39 0.08
CA LYS A 292 -9.87 18.49 0.02
C LYS A 292 -9.23 18.96 1.35
N ASN A 293 -9.92 19.79 2.12
CA ASN A 293 -9.44 20.27 3.43
C ASN A 293 -9.51 19.21 4.54
N GLN A 294 -10.24 18.10 4.36
CA GLN A 294 -10.28 16.96 5.29
C GLN A 294 -9.14 15.96 5.03
N LEU A 295 -8.41 16.15 3.93
CA LEU A 295 -7.33 15.27 3.51
C LEU A 295 -5.96 15.86 3.88
N VAL A 296 -5.00 14.98 4.13
CA VAL A 296 -3.57 15.32 4.28
C VAL A 296 -2.78 14.33 3.42
N GLU A 297 -1.89 14.82 2.56
CA GLU A 297 -1.04 13.91 1.80
C GLU A 297 0.05 13.34 2.70
N VAL A 298 0.36 12.06 2.55
CA VAL A 298 1.40 11.40 3.37
C VAL A 298 2.78 12.02 3.19
N GLY A 299 3.03 12.71 2.08
CA GLY A 299 4.25 13.49 1.86
C GLY A 299 4.36 14.73 2.75
N GLU A 300 3.26 15.22 3.31
CA GLU A 300 3.25 16.33 4.28
C GLU A 300 3.71 15.87 5.67
N LEU A 301 3.72 14.55 5.93
CA LEU A 301 4.22 14.00 7.18
C LEU A 301 5.75 14.02 7.17
N PRO A 302 6.40 14.28 8.33
CA PRO A 302 7.84 14.11 8.45
C PRO A 302 8.25 12.65 8.19
N PHE A 303 9.51 12.43 7.85
CA PHE A 303 10.01 11.06 7.71
C PHE A 303 9.92 10.34 9.08
N PRO A 304 9.28 9.16 9.18
CA PRO A 304 8.98 8.55 10.48
C PRO A 304 10.21 8.30 11.38
N PHE A 305 11.39 8.10 10.79
CA PHE A 305 12.62 7.84 11.55
C PHE A 305 13.41 9.10 11.94
N ASP A 306 12.99 10.28 11.48
CA ASP A 306 13.56 11.58 11.87
C ASP A 306 12.80 12.20 13.06
N VAL A 307 11.68 11.60 13.46
CA VAL A 307 10.83 12.08 14.55
C VAL A 307 11.19 11.33 15.83
N SER A 308 11.27 12.05 16.95
CA SER A 308 11.49 11.43 18.26
C SER A 308 10.29 10.57 18.64
N ASP A 309 10.57 9.40 19.23
CA ASP A 309 9.53 8.46 19.67
C ASP A 309 8.53 9.17 20.61
N GLY A 310 7.24 8.97 20.36
CA GLY A 310 6.16 9.60 21.13
C GLY A 310 5.78 11.03 20.73
N THR A 311 6.36 11.62 19.67
CA THR A 311 5.85 12.88 19.12
C THR A 311 4.49 12.62 18.47
N GLU A 312 3.40 13.04 19.11
CA GLU A 312 2.08 13.02 18.48
C GLU A 312 2.10 13.94 17.26
N VAL A 313 1.81 13.38 16.09
CA VAL A 313 1.42 14.19 14.94
C VAL A 313 -0.01 14.66 15.22
N PRO A 314 -0.27 15.95 15.50
CA PRO A 314 -1.56 16.43 16.03
C PRO A 314 -2.77 16.15 15.13
N LEU A 315 -2.51 15.78 13.87
CA LEU A 315 -3.48 15.46 12.83
C LEU A 315 -4.15 14.07 13.02
N LEU A 316 -3.67 13.23 13.94
CA LEU A 316 -4.02 11.81 14.03
C LEU A 316 -4.86 11.43 15.26
N ARG A 317 -5.85 12.26 15.66
CA ARG A 317 -6.82 11.87 16.70
C ARG A 317 -7.94 11.00 16.12
N GLY A 318 -8.35 9.98 16.88
CA GLY A 318 -9.31 8.96 16.45
C GLY A 318 -8.63 7.83 15.67
N ASN A 319 -9.36 7.16 14.78
CA ASN A 319 -8.72 6.22 13.86
C ASN A 319 -7.84 6.98 12.86
N THR A 320 -6.64 6.47 12.60
CA THR A 320 -5.76 6.96 11.54
C THR A 320 -6.13 6.25 10.24
N ILE A 321 -6.85 6.94 9.35
CA ILE A 321 -7.26 6.39 8.07
C ILE A 321 -6.26 6.79 6.98
N PHE A 322 -5.77 5.81 6.21
CA PHE A 322 -4.95 6.02 5.03
C PHE A 322 -5.63 5.45 3.78
N LYS A 323 -5.88 6.30 2.79
CA LYS A 323 -6.38 5.91 1.47
C LYS A 323 -5.24 5.99 0.45
N CYS A 324 -5.05 4.94 -0.33
CA CYS A 324 -4.05 4.92 -1.40
C CYS A 324 -4.68 4.42 -2.69
N VAL A 325 -4.60 5.20 -3.76
CA VAL A 325 -5.02 4.77 -5.12
C VAL A 325 -3.81 4.46 -6.02
N GLY A 326 -2.62 4.86 -5.58
CA GLY A 326 -1.32 4.61 -6.19
C GLY A 326 -0.97 5.62 -7.26
N MET A 327 0.24 6.19 -7.16
CA MET A 327 0.79 7.14 -8.13
C MET A 327 1.95 6.54 -8.92
N GLY A 328 2.14 6.98 -10.17
CA GLY A 328 3.26 6.57 -11.02
C GLY A 328 4.63 6.93 -10.42
N ILE A 329 4.71 8.04 -9.67
CA ILE A 329 5.95 8.48 -9.02
C ILE A 329 6.44 7.46 -7.98
N MET A 330 5.52 6.76 -7.31
CA MET A 330 5.85 5.70 -6.37
C MET A 330 6.46 4.49 -7.10
N ASP A 331 5.95 4.19 -8.30
CA ASP A 331 6.43 3.11 -9.14
C ASP A 331 7.85 3.40 -9.65
N ILE A 332 8.11 4.62 -10.18
CA ILE A 332 9.44 4.96 -10.72
C ILE A 332 10.50 5.15 -9.62
N ALA A 333 10.11 5.72 -8.47
CA ALA A 333 11.04 5.95 -7.36
C ALA A 333 11.62 4.63 -6.82
N ILE A 334 10.76 3.63 -6.61
CA ILE A 334 11.18 2.29 -6.15
C ILE A 334 11.88 1.51 -7.25
N SER A 335 11.37 1.54 -8.48
CA SER A 335 11.97 0.80 -9.60
C SER A 335 13.40 1.25 -9.91
N ARG A 336 13.66 2.57 -9.87
CA ARG A 336 15.01 3.12 -10.04
C ARG A 336 15.97 2.55 -8.98
N GLU A 337 15.52 2.47 -7.73
CA GLU A 337 16.35 1.97 -6.65
C GLU A 337 16.58 0.45 -6.77
N LEU A 338 15.57 -0.31 -7.19
CA LEU A 338 15.72 -1.74 -7.46
C LEU A 338 16.66 -2.02 -8.62
N LEU A 339 16.65 -1.23 -9.70
CA LEU A 339 17.66 -1.34 -10.76
C LEU A 339 19.07 -1.12 -10.21
N ARG A 340 19.25 -0.15 -9.31
CA ARG A 340 20.54 0.15 -8.71
C ARG A 340 21.05 -0.99 -7.83
N VAL A 341 20.18 -1.55 -6.99
CA VAL A 341 20.47 -2.72 -6.15
C VAL A 341 20.79 -3.95 -7.01
N ALA A 342 19.97 -4.21 -8.03
CA ALA A 342 20.15 -5.36 -8.91
C ALA A 342 21.45 -5.27 -9.70
N SER A 343 21.75 -4.09 -10.27
CA SER A 343 23.02 -3.83 -10.97
C SER A 343 24.23 -4.05 -10.05
N GLY A 344 24.19 -3.53 -8.81
CA GLY A 344 25.27 -3.73 -7.84
C GLY A 344 25.47 -5.19 -7.41
N LYS A 345 24.43 -6.03 -7.51
CA LYS A 345 24.46 -7.47 -7.21
C LYS A 345 24.67 -8.35 -8.45
N GLY A 346 24.78 -7.77 -9.65
CA GLY A 346 24.83 -8.53 -10.90
C GLY A 346 23.56 -9.35 -11.20
N ILE A 347 22.41 -8.89 -10.71
CA ILE A 347 21.11 -9.55 -10.92
C ILE A 347 20.38 -8.91 -12.10
N GLY A 348 19.78 -9.75 -12.95
CA GLY A 348 19.01 -9.33 -14.12
C GLY A 348 19.69 -9.68 -15.44
N ILE A 349 19.07 -9.26 -16.54
CA ILE A 349 19.59 -9.48 -17.90
C ILE A 349 20.08 -8.14 -18.46
N GLN A 350 21.38 -8.05 -18.72
CA GLN A 350 21.97 -6.88 -19.36
C GLN A 350 21.72 -6.95 -20.87
N ILE A 351 21.14 -5.88 -21.42
CA ILE A 351 20.99 -5.68 -22.87
C ILE A 351 21.91 -4.53 -23.28
N GLU A 352 22.89 -4.83 -24.11
CA GLU A 352 23.83 -3.87 -24.68
C GLU A 352 23.20 -3.13 -25.87
N SER A 353 23.53 -1.84 -26.02
CA SER A 353 23.15 -1.04 -27.19
C SER A 353 21.65 -1.05 -27.54
N PHE A 354 20.78 -1.04 -26.53
CA PHE A 354 19.37 -0.67 -26.68
C PHE A 354 19.27 0.83 -26.97
#